data_AF-A0A7X6SMG0-F1
#
_entry.id   AF-A0A7X6SMG0-F1
#
_cell.length_a   1.000
_cell.length_b   1.000
_cell.length_c   1.000
_cell.angle_alpha   90.00
_cell.angle_beta   90.00
_cell.angle_gamma   90.00
#
_symmetry.space_group_name_H-M   'P 1'
#
loop_
_entity.id
_entity.type
_entity.pdbx_description
1 polymer ?
#
loop_
_entity_poly.entity_id
_entity_poly.type
_entity_poly.pdbx_seq_one_letter_code
_entity_poly.pdbx_strand_id
1 'polypeptide(L)'
;MKQRSAFTIVEIMIIVSVITILASIATVSYAGLQRDARNKERESDVAILQSSLEEFYEKNGYYPPMDKMSGDSDTTITFLTRDLNIPRTALVSPDAPKGTKNSISTNISDPSYRKNYTYIAGLGGTTDGNITEPCTAADAQCLVYGIAYYKEGTEEANTLKSKYGW
;
A
#
# COMPACT_ATOMS: atom_id res chain seq x y z
N MET A 1 -20.52 20.93 -60.28
CA MET A 1 -20.87 19.59 -59.77
C MET A 1 -19.86 19.22 -58.69
N LYS A 2 -20.31 18.95 -57.46
CA LYS A 2 -19.44 18.66 -56.31
C LYS A 2 -19.27 17.13 -56.21
N GLN A 3 -18.09 16.62 -56.56
CA GLN A 3 -17.75 15.20 -56.43
C GLN A 3 -17.76 14.82 -54.94
N ARG A 4 -18.63 13.90 -54.54
CA ARG A 4 -18.59 13.29 -53.21
C ARG A 4 -17.62 12.10 -53.27
N SER A 5 -16.47 12.24 -52.62
CA SER A 5 -15.55 11.13 -52.40
C SER A 5 -16.22 10.11 -51.48
N ALA A 6 -16.46 8.90 -51.96
CA ALA A 6 -16.91 7.78 -51.16
C ALA A 6 -15.69 6.92 -50.82
N PHE A 7 -15.50 6.63 -49.52
CA PHE A 7 -14.45 5.72 -49.04
C PHE A 7 -14.72 4.30 -49.53
N THR A 8 -13.67 3.57 -49.88
CA THR A 8 -13.80 2.18 -50.34
C THR A 8 -13.95 1.22 -49.16
N ILE A 9 -14.65 0.09 -49.36
CA ILE A 9 -14.82 -0.95 -48.33
C ILE A 9 -13.45 -1.50 -47.86
N VAL A 10 -12.51 -1.64 -48.80
CA VAL A 10 -11.15 -2.12 -48.51
C VAL A 10 -10.41 -1.16 -47.59
N GLU A 11 -10.60 0.14 -47.77
CA GLU A 11 -9.97 1.17 -46.95
C GLU A 11 -10.46 1.11 -45.51
N ILE A 12 -11.76 0.88 -45.29
CA ILE A 12 -12.30 0.66 -43.94
C ILE A 12 -11.81 -0.66 -43.34
N MET A 13 -11.68 -1.73 -44.13
CA MET A 13 -11.18 -3.02 -43.63
C MET A 13 -9.74 -2.93 -43.10
N ILE A 14 -8.86 -2.27 -43.84
CA ILE A 14 -7.46 -2.11 -43.41
C ILE A 14 -7.40 -1.26 -42.14
N ILE A 15 -8.16 -0.16 -42.07
CA ILE A 15 -8.17 0.73 -40.92
C ILE A 15 -8.61 -0.01 -39.64
N VAL A 16 -9.71 -0.77 -39.69
CA VAL A 16 -10.17 -1.51 -38.51
C VAL A 16 -9.17 -2.60 -38.10
N SER A 17 -8.51 -3.25 -39.07
CA SER A 17 -7.49 -4.26 -38.77
C SER A 17 -6.24 -3.67 -38.08
N VAL A 18 -5.83 -2.47 -38.46
CA VAL A 18 -4.70 -1.80 -37.82
C VAL A 18 -5.09 -1.31 -36.42
N ILE A 19 -6.31 -0.77 -36.25
CA ILE A 19 -6.80 -0.34 -34.94
C ILE A 19 -6.87 -1.50 -33.95
N THR A 20 -7.32 -2.69 -34.37
CA THR A 20 -7.39 -3.85 -33.48
C THR A 20 -6.01 -4.30 -33.03
N ILE A 21 -5.03 -4.38 -33.93
CA ILE A 21 -3.64 -4.74 -33.60
C ILE A 21 -3.05 -3.74 -32.61
N LEU A 22 -3.21 -2.43 -32.86
CA LEU A 22 -2.71 -1.38 -31.96
C LEU A 22 -3.39 -1.43 -30.59
N ALA A 23 -4.71 -1.65 -30.55
CA ALA A 23 -5.47 -1.75 -29.31
C ALA A 23 -5.00 -2.94 -28.45
N SER A 24 -4.72 -4.09 -29.08
CA SER A 24 -4.20 -5.27 -28.36
C SER A 24 -2.83 -5.00 -27.72
N ILE A 25 -1.89 -4.39 -28.45
CA ILE A 25 -0.56 -4.07 -27.93
C ILE A 25 -0.65 -3.03 -26.80
N ALA A 26 -1.45 -1.97 -26.99
CA ALA A 26 -1.63 -0.91 -26.00
C ALA A 26 -2.15 -1.46 -24.66
N THR A 27 -3.09 -2.40 -24.69
CA THR A 27 -3.70 -2.98 -23.48
C THR A 27 -2.69 -3.70 -22.60
N VAL A 28 -1.79 -4.51 -23.19
CA VAL A 28 -0.78 -5.25 -22.43
C VAL A 28 0.24 -4.31 -21.79
N SER A 29 0.68 -3.27 -22.53
CA SER A 29 1.65 -2.28 -22.02
C SER A 29 1.08 -1.45 -20.85
N TYR A 30 -0.21 -1.10 -20.92
CA TYR A 30 -0.88 -0.29 -19.91
C TYR A 30 -0.97 -1.01 -18.55
N ALA A 31 -1.23 -2.31 -18.55
CA ALA A 31 -1.30 -3.11 -17.33
C ALA A 31 0.04 -3.11 -16.55
N GLY A 32 1.17 -3.19 -17.26
CA GLY A 32 2.51 -3.12 -16.66
C GLY A 32 2.80 -1.76 -16.03
N LEU A 33 2.50 -0.67 -16.76
CA LEU A 33 2.70 0.69 -16.26
C LEU A 33 1.86 0.99 -15.01
N GLN A 34 0.61 0.51 -14.98
CA GLN A 34 -0.27 0.73 -13.84
C GLN A 34 0.24 -0.01 -12.59
N ARG A 35 0.71 -1.25 -12.76
CA ARG A 35 1.33 -2.03 -11.69
C ARG A 35 2.55 -1.31 -11.11
N ASP A 36 3.42 -0.81 -11.97
CA ASP A 36 4.65 -0.13 -11.54
C ASP A 36 4.34 1.20 -10.84
N ALA A 37 3.31 1.93 -11.29
CA ALA A 37 2.82 3.14 -10.62
C ALA A 37 2.31 2.82 -9.19
N ARG A 38 1.49 1.78 -9.03
CA ARG A 38 0.99 1.35 -7.71
C ARG A 38 2.11 0.87 -6.79
N ASN A 39 3.11 0.18 -7.32
CA ASN A 39 4.28 -0.24 -6.54
C ASN A 39 5.06 0.97 -5.99
N LYS A 40 5.23 2.02 -6.79
CA LYS A 40 5.85 3.28 -6.33
C LYS A 40 4.99 4.01 -5.30
N GLU A 41 3.68 3.98 -5.47
CA GLU A 41 2.74 4.55 -4.50
C GLU A 41 2.84 3.82 -3.14
N ARG A 42 2.85 2.48 -3.13
CA ARG A 42 3.09 1.68 -1.91
C ARG A 42 4.42 2.01 -1.23
N GLU A 43 5.49 2.16 -2.00
CA GLU A 43 6.80 2.57 -1.47
C GLU A 43 6.73 3.95 -0.80
N SER A 44 6.06 4.90 -1.43
CA SER A 44 5.85 6.25 -0.90
C SER A 44 4.99 6.23 0.37
N ASP A 45 3.89 5.48 0.37
CA ASP A 45 2.99 5.37 1.51
C ASP A 45 3.71 4.81 2.73
N VAL A 46 4.48 3.73 2.55
CA VAL A 46 5.20 3.11 3.67
C VAL A 46 6.35 4.01 4.16
N ALA A 47 6.99 4.78 3.29
CA ALA A 47 7.98 5.78 3.71
C ALA A 47 7.34 6.89 4.58
N ILE A 48 6.13 7.33 4.23
CA ILE A 48 5.35 8.27 5.03
C ILE A 48 5.00 7.65 6.39
N LEU A 49 4.49 6.41 6.39
CA LEU A 49 4.17 5.67 7.62
C LEU A 49 5.38 5.57 8.55
N GLN A 50 6.55 5.21 8.01
CA GLN A 50 7.78 5.14 8.76
C GLN A 50 8.14 6.51 9.36
N SER A 51 8.16 7.58 8.56
CA SER A 51 8.48 8.92 9.05
C SER A 51 7.55 9.36 10.19
N SER A 52 6.24 9.12 10.06
CA SER A 52 5.24 9.44 11.09
C SER A 52 5.42 8.63 12.37
N LEU A 53 5.76 7.34 12.26
CA LEU A 53 6.00 6.49 13.43
C LEU A 53 7.27 6.91 14.18
N GLU A 54 8.33 7.27 13.46
CA GLU A 54 9.55 7.78 14.08
C GLU A 54 9.31 9.13 14.77
N GLU A 55 8.56 10.04 14.13
CA GLU A 55 8.16 11.31 14.75
C GLU A 55 7.34 11.09 16.03
N PHE A 56 6.44 10.10 16.01
CA PHE A 56 5.64 9.74 17.17
C PHE A 56 6.50 9.19 18.32
N TYR A 57 7.48 8.35 18.01
CA TYR A 57 8.43 7.84 19.00
C TYR A 57 9.26 8.97 19.62
N GLU A 58 9.75 9.91 18.82
CA GLU A 58 10.50 11.06 19.33
C GLU A 58 9.68 11.93 20.30
N LYS A 59 8.35 11.98 20.13
CA LYS A 59 7.44 12.74 21.01
C LYS A 59 7.02 11.98 22.26
N ASN A 60 6.79 10.66 22.16
CA ASN A 60 6.13 9.88 23.21
C ASN A 60 7.06 8.86 23.90
N GLY A 61 8.18 8.51 23.27
CA GLY A 61 9.15 7.51 23.75
C GLY A 61 8.76 6.05 23.48
N TYR A 62 7.71 5.81 22.70
CA TYR A 62 7.24 4.47 22.33
C TYR A 62 6.51 4.49 20.98
N TYR A 63 6.40 3.33 20.34
CA TYR A 63 5.59 3.14 19.13
C TYR A 63 4.16 2.68 19.48
N PRO A 64 3.15 3.04 18.66
CA PRO A 64 1.77 2.65 18.91
C PRO A 64 1.57 1.13 18.98
N PRO A 65 0.71 0.64 19.89
CA PRO A 65 0.33 -0.76 19.90
C PRO A 65 -0.51 -1.12 18.68
N MET A 66 -0.48 -2.41 18.33
CA MET A 66 -1.03 -2.91 17.07
C MET A 66 -2.53 -2.64 16.93
N ASP A 67 -3.28 -2.69 18.04
CA ASP A 67 -4.72 -2.44 18.08
C ASP A 67 -5.10 -1.00 17.70
N LYS A 68 -4.21 -0.02 17.91
CA LYS A 68 -4.41 1.38 17.51
C LYS A 68 -4.12 1.63 16.04
N MET A 69 -3.43 0.71 15.37
CA MET A 69 -2.98 0.89 13.99
C MET A 69 -3.94 0.27 12.96
N SER A 70 -4.62 -0.82 13.31
CA SER A 70 -5.53 -1.52 12.39
C SER A 70 -7.00 -1.20 12.62
N GLY A 71 -7.80 -1.23 11.54
CA GLY A 71 -9.25 -1.08 11.58
C GLY A 71 -9.76 0.22 10.95
N ASP A 72 -11.05 0.22 10.59
CA ASP A 72 -11.72 1.30 9.84
C ASP A 72 -12.64 2.20 10.69
N SER A 73 -12.62 2.04 12.02
CA SER A 73 -13.41 2.87 12.92
C SER A 73 -12.93 4.32 12.89
N ASP A 74 -13.84 5.28 13.03
CA ASP A 74 -13.47 6.70 12.99
C ASP A 74 -12.50 7.08 14.13
N THR A 75 -12.52 6.36 15.25
CA THR A 75 -11.55 6.51 16.33
C THR A 75 -10.13 6.12 15.90
N THR A 76 -9.95 4.98 15.24
CA THR A 76 -8.66 4.54 14.69
C THR A 76 -8.18 5.53 13.62
N ILE A 77 -9.04 5.93 12.69
CA ILE A 77 -8.67 6.90 11.64
C ILE A 77 -8.29 8.26 12.22
N THR A 78 -8.97 8.71 13.28
CA THR A 78 -8.63 9.97 13.94
C THR A 78 -7.27 9.88 14.62
N PHE A 79 -6.97 8.77 15.29
CA PHE A 79 -5.64 8.54 15.87
C PHE A 79 -4.55 8.56 14.80
N LEU A 80 -4.73 7.82 13.71
CA LEU A 80 -3.76 7.76 12.60
C LEU A 80 -3.52 9.13 11.94
N THR A 81 -4.58 9.91 11.72
CA THR A 81 -4.47 11.17 10.99
C THR A 81 -4.10 12.37 11.86
N ARG A 82 -4.53 12.40 13.13
CA ARG A 82 -4.29 13.52 14.04
C ARG A 82 -3.09 13.30 14.95
N ASP A 83 -2.99 12.13 15.57
CA ASP A 83 -1.99 11.86 16.61
C ASP A 83 -0.69 11.34 16.00
N LEU A 84 -0.79 10.52 14.95
CA LEU A 84 0.35 10.06 14.14
C LEU A 84 0.65 10.95 12.93
N ASN A 85 -0.21 11.93 12.62
CA ASN A 85 -0.03 12.86 11.50
C ASN A 85 0.15 12.15 10.13
N ILE A 86 -0.48 10.99 9.93
CA ILE A 86 -0.41 10.26 8.67
C ILE A 86 -1.50 10.79 7.72
N PRO A 87 -1.16 11.21 6.49
CA PRO A 87 -2.16 11.61 5.51
C PRO A 87 -3.05 10.43 5.13
N ARG A 88 -4.36 10.69 4.95
CA ARG A 88 -5.35 9.66 4.57
C ARG A 88 -4.99 8.88 3.31
N THR A 89 -4.25 9.49 2.39
CA THR A 89 -3.79 8.85 1.16
C THR A 89 -2.80 7.71 1.45
N ALA A 90 -1.91 7.88 2.44
CA ALA A 90 -0.93 6.86 2.81
C ALA A 90 -1.51 5.73 3.68
N LEU A 91 -2.75 5.88 4.15
CA LEU A 91 -3.44 4.84 4.92
C LEU A 91 -4.10 3.80 4.03
N VAL A 92 -4.34 4.11 2.75
CA VAL A 92 -5.14 3.27 1.85
C VAL A 92 -4.26 2.76 0.74
N SER A 93 -4.12 1.45 0.63
CA SER A 93 -3.32 0.84 -0.42
C SER A 93 -3.91 1.14 -1.82
N PRO A 94 -3.10 1.24 -2.88
CA PRO A 94 -3.58 1.66 -4.21
C PRO A 94 -4.65 0.74 -4.84
N ASP A 95 -4.70 -0.52 -4.42
CA ASP A 95 -5.66 -1.54 -4.90
C ASP A 95 -6.73 -1.88 -3.86
N ALA A 96 -6.87 -1.05 -2.83
CA ALA A 96 -7.89 -1.25 -1.81
C ALA A 96 -9.30 -1.17 -2.43
N PRO A 97 -10.27 -1.98 -1.94
CA PRO A 97 -11.66 -1.81 -2.29
C PRO A 97 -12.15 -0.37 -2.05
N LYS A 98 -13.10 0.08 -2.88
CA LYS A 98 -13.70 1.41 -2.69
C LYS A 98 -14.35 1.50 -1.31
N GLY A 99 -14.04 2.57 -0.58
CA GLY A 99 -14.57 2.82 0.76
C GLY A 99 -13.67 2.33 1.89
N THR A 100 -12.58 1.63 1.61
CA THR A 100 -11.53 1.35 2.60
C THR A 100 -10.98 2.65 3.16
N LYS A 101 -10.91 2.75 4.50
CA LYS A 101 -10.36 3.92 5.20
C LYS A 101 -8.94 3.67 5.69
N ASN A 102 -8.60 2.42 5.97
CA ASN A 102 -7.32 1.97 6.48
C ASN A 102 -6.96 0.58 5.92
N SER A 103 -5.83 0.50 5.24
CA SER A 103 -5.20 -0.73 4.76
C SER A 103 -4.10 -1.24 5.69
N ILE A 104 -3.92 -0.64 6.87
CA ILE A 104 -3.01 -1.14 7.90
C ILE A 104 -3.64 -2.31 8.63
N SER A 105 -2.85 -3.35 8.79
CA SER A 105 -3.35 -4.67 9.12
C SER A 105 -2.32 -5.40 10.01
N THR A 106 -2.75 -6.17 11.00
CA THR A 106 -1.86 -6.72 12.05
C THR A 106 -1.70 -8.25 12.04
N ASN A 107 -2.43 -8.93 11.16
CA ASN A 107 -2.52 -10.39 11.08
C ASN A 107 -1.84 -10.95 9.81
N ILE A 108 -0.68 -11.56 9.94
CA ILE A 108 0.10 -12.03 8.78
C ILE A 108 -0.56 -13.18 7.96
N SER A 109 -1.68 -13.74 8.43
CA SER A 109 -2.21 -15.04 7.99
C SER A 109 -3.39 -14.97 7.00
N ASP A 110 -3.92 -13.79 6.68
CA ASP A 110 -5.02 -13.65 5.71
C ASP A 110 -4.47 -13.38 4.30
N PRO A 111 -4.83 -14.17 3.27
CA PRO A 111 -4.38 -13.98 1.87
C PRO A 111 -4.66 -12.58 1.30
N SER A 112 -5.62 -11.85 1.87
CA SER A 112 -5.96 -10.46 1.53
C SER A 112 -4.85 -9.47 1.93
N TYR A 113 -3.93 -9.87 2.83
CA TYR A 113 -2.83 -9.02 3.33
C TYR A 113 -1.79 -8.66 2.28
N ARG A 114 -1.68 -9.41 1.18
CA ARG A 114 -0.73 -9.05 0.11
C ARG A 114 -1.02 -7.67 -0.50
N LYS A 115 -2.24 -7.15 -0.32
CA LYS A 115 -2.60 -5.80 -0.76
C LYS A 115 -2.49 -4.74 0.34
N ASN A 116 -2.36 -5.16 1.60
CA ASN A 116 -2.35 -4.28 2.77
C ASN A 116 -0.92 -3.97 3.24
N TYR A 117 -0.82 -3.01 4.16
CA TYR A 117 0.39 -2.72 4.91
C TYR A 117 0.34 -3.47 6.24
N THR A 118 1.20 -4.45 6.43
CA THR A 118 1.25 -5.22 7.66
C THR A 118 2.06 -4.47 8.70
N TYR A 119 1.47 -4.08 9.81
CA TYR A 119 2.16 -3.47 10.94
C TYR A 119 2.26 -4.46 12.10
N ILE A 120 3.47 -4.65 12.61
CA ILE A 120 3.74 -5.45 13.81
C ILE A 120 4.59 -4.60 14.76
N ALA A 121 4.19 -4.53 16.02
CA ALA A 121 4.95 -3.87 17.07
C ALA A 121 5.28 -4.84 18.19
N GLY A 122 6.35 -4.56 18.95
CA GLY A 122 6.82 -5.42 20.03
C GLY A 122 7.52 -4.69 21.17
N LEU A 123 7.72 -5.42 22.26
CA LEU A 123 8.32 -4.91 23.50
C LEU A 123 9.86 -4.95 23.51
N GLY A 124 10.50 -5.31 22.40
CA GLY A 124 11.97 -5.28 22.22
C GLY A 124 12.61 -6.64 21.91
N GLY A 125 11.90 -7.75 22.13
CA GLY A 125 12.37 -9.08 21.73
C GLY A 125 12.33 -9.27 20.21
N THR A 126 13.49 -9.54 19.59
CA THR A 126 13.59 -9.91 18.19
C THR A 126 14.50 -11.13 17.99
N THR A 127 14.10 -12.03 17.09
CA THR A 127 14.90 -13.20 16.69
C THR A 127 14.85 -13.29 15.17
N ASP A 128 16.01 -13.46 14.54
CA ASP A 128 16.16 -13.53 13.08
C ASP A 128 15.46 -12.37 12.34
N GLY A 129 15.46 -11.18 12.95
CA GLY A 129 14.84 -10.01 12.36
C GLY A 129 13.31 -9.93 12.50
N ASN A 130 12.68 -10.83 13.25
CA ASN A 130 11.24 -10.85 13.52
C ASN A 130 10.95 -10.51 14.98
N ILE A 131 9.85 -9.80 15.22
CA ILE A 131 9.38 -9.46 16.56
C ILE A 131 8.81 -10.72 17.23
N THR A 132 9.31 -11.06 18.42
CA THR A 132 8.90 -12.28 19.16
C THR A 132 7.95 -11.98 20.31
N GLU A 133 7.91 -10.74 20.78
CA GLU A 133 7.04 -10.29 21.88
C GLU A 133 6.08 -9.21 21.37
N PRO A 134 4.97 -9.61 20.71
CA PRO A 134 4.07 -8.65 20.08
C PRO A 134 3.35 -7.77 21.11
N CYS A 135 3.28 -6.49 20.78
CA CYS A 135 2.67 -5.44 21.59
C CYS A 135 1.20 -5.29 21.22
N THR A 136 0.33 -6.07 21.86
CA THR A 136 -1.11 -6.19 21.53
C THR A 136 -2.04 -5.40 22.43
N ALA A 137 -1.60 -4.97 23.62
CA ALA A 137 -2.45 -4.26 24.57
C ALA A 137 -2.53 -2.77 24.23
N ALA A 138 -3.72 -2.18 24.39
CA ALA A 138 -4.03 -0.80 24.03
C ALA A 138 -3.16 0.27 24.69
N ASP A 139 -2.62 -0.05 25.87
CA ASP A 139 -1.79 0.85 26.70
C ASP A 139 -0.32 0.40 26.72
N ALA A 140 0.06 -0.58 25.89
CA ALA A 140 1.43 -1.04 25.82
C ALA A 140 2.33 -0.02 25.12
N GLN A 141 3.50 0.23 25.71
CA GLN A 141 4.53 1.09 25.18
C GLN A 141 5.50 0.23 24.35
N CYS A 142 5.25 0.13 23.04
CA CYS A 142 6.06 -0.72 22.18
C CYS A 142 7.43 -0.09 21.93
N LEU A 143 8.50 -0.89 21.94
CA LEU A 143 9.88 -0.43 21.74
C LEU A 143 10.36 -0.61 20.30
N VAL A 144 9.77 -1.57 19.57
CA VAL A 144 10.11 -1.87 18.18
C VAL A 144 8.85 -2.00 17.35
N TYR A 145 8.96 -1.68 16.07
CA TYR A 145 7.97 -2.04 15.05
C TYR A 145 8.63 -2.52 13.75
N GLY A 146 7.83 -3.20 12.92
CA GLY A 146 8.10 -3.48 11.52
C GLY A 146 6.85 -3.27 10.67
N ILE A 147 7.03 -2.72 9.48
CA ILE A 147 6.01 -2.64 8.43
C ILE A 147 6.41 -3.55 7.29
N ALA A 148 5.50 -4.42 6.83
CA ALA A 148 5.70 -5.24 5.65
C ALA A 148 4.66 -4.91 4.57
N TYR A 149 5.09 -4.93 3.31
CA TYR A 149 4.21 -4.75 2.15
C TYR A 149 4.72 -5.58 0.96
N TYR A 150 3.82 -5.91 0.03
CA TYR A 150 4.15 -6.68 -1.16
C TYR A 150 4.05 -5.81 -2.40
N LYS A 151 5.04 -5.92 -3.27
CA LYS A 151 4.95 -5.38 -4.61
C LYS A 151 4.17 -6.35 -5.48
N GLU A 152 3.37 -5.82 -6.39
CA GLU A 152 2.69 -6.65 -7.36
C GLU A 152 3.70 -7.35 -8.27
N GLY A 153 3.57 -8.67 -8.41
CA GLY A 153 4.47 -9.51 -9.20
C GLY A 153 5.64 -10.11 -8.41
N THR A 154 5.75 -9.84 -7.11
CA THR A 154 6.76 -10.45 -6.23
C THR A 154 6.12 -11.29 -5.13
N GLU A 155 6.76 -12.40 -4.75
CA GLU A 155 6.31 -13.22 -3.62
C GLU A 155 7.00 -12.84 -2.29
N GLU A 156 8.11 -12.10 -2.37
CA GLU A 156 8.85 -11.63 -1.20
C GLU A 156 8.25 -10.34 -0.65
N ALA A 157 8.11 -10.30 0.68
CA ALA A 157 7.68 -9.10 1.39
C ALA A 157 8.85 -8.11 1.48
N ASN A 158 8.56 -6.84 1.21
CA ASN A 158 9.46 -5.75 1.55
C ASN A 158 9.16 -5.37 3.00
N THR A 159 10.18 -5.38 3.86
CA THR A 159 10.04 -5.06 5.28
C THR A 159 10.87 -3.83 5.63
N LEU A 160 10.24 -2.90 6.34
CA LEU A 160 10.86 -1.72 6.94
C LEU A 160 10.77 -1.87 8.45
N LYS A 161 11.84 -1.51 9.13
CA LYS A 161 11.97 -1.67 10.57
C LYS A 161 12.12 -0.30 11.22
N SER A 162 11.70 -0.25 12.48
CA SER A 162 11.99 0.87 13.38
C SER A 162 13.47 1.20 13.38
N LYS A 163 13.78 2.49 13.43
CA LYS A 163 15.14 3.00 13.60
C LYS A 163 15.68 2.71 15.00
N TYR A 164 14.81 2.78 16.01
CA TYR A 164 15.15 2.54 17.41
C TYR A 164 14.75 1.12 17.84
N GLY A 165 15.60 0.44 18.62
CA GLY A 165 15.27 -0.84 19.26
C GLY A 165 15.68 -2.13 18.52
N TRP A 166 16.44 -2.02 17.42
CA TRP A 166 17.11 -3.14 16.76
C TRP A 166 18.62 -3.11 16.98
#